data_AF-A0A8H7QWC9-F1
#
_entry.id   AF-A0A8H7QWC9-F1
#
_cell.length_a   1.000
_cell.length_b   1.000
_cell.length_c   1.000
_cell.angle_alpha   90.00
_cell.angle_beta   90.00
_cell.angle_gamma   90.00
#
_symmetry.space_group_name_H-M   'P 1'
#
loop_
_entity.id
_entity.type
_entity.pdbx_description
1 polymer ?
#
loop_
_entity_poly.entity_id
_entity_poly.type
_entity_poly.pdbx_seq_one_letter_code
_entity_poly.pdbx_strand_id
1 'polypeptide(L)' 'MSKRPELVPLNLKIESSKETSISNATSFLDKFLHEGVAIHAANNTVAAQLHQLHQGLKEEKKRARGHTAVETKEF' A
#
# COMPACT_ATOMS: atom_id res chain seq x y z
N MET A 1 -15.02 37.86 -16.43
CA MET A 1 -15.56 36.86 -15.49
C MET A 1 -14.57 35.70 -15.39
N SER A 2 -13.93 35.52 -14.24
CA SER A 2 -12.99 34.40 -14.01
C SER A 2 -13.74 33.07 -14.01
N LYS A 3 -13.45 32.20 -14.97
CA LYS A 3 -13.94 30.82 -14.96
C LYS A 3 -13.25 30.07 -13.82
N ARG A 4 -13.98 29.75 -12.75
CA ARG A 4 -13.52 28.77 -11.76
C ARG A 4 -13.37 27.42 -12.49
N PRO A 5 -12.24 26.71 -12.33
CA PRO A 5 -12.12 25.37 -12.89
C PRO A 5 -13.17 24.47 -12.23
N GLU A 6 -14.05 23.90 -13.03
CA GLU A 6 -14.97 22.85 -12.60
C GLU A 6 -14.19 21.57 -12.37
N LEU A 7 -14.26 21.04 -11.15
CA LEU A 7 -13.71 19.72 -10.82
C LEU A 7 -14.64 18.66 -11.42
N VAL A 8 -14.31 18.22 -12.63
CA VAL A 8 -15.03 17.13 -13.30
C VAL A 8 -14.47 15.80 -12.80
N PRO A 9 -15.29 14.85 -12.32
CA PRO A 9 -14.80 13.55 -11.89
C PRO A 9 -14.16 12.81 -13.06
N LEU A 10 -12.96 12.25 -12.82
CA LEU A 10 -12.26 11.41 -13.80
C LEU A 10 -13.07 10.13 -14.05
N ASN A 11 -13.44 9.89 -15.31
CA ASN A 11 -14.02 8.62 -15.75
C ASN A 11 -12.93 7.55 -15.79
N LEU A 12 -12.66 6.92 -14.64
CA LEU A 12 -11.70 5.82 -14.52
C LEU A 12 -12.36 4.49 -14.89
N LYS A 13 -11.82 3.81 -15.90
CA LYS A 13 -12.16 2.42 -16.23
C LYS A 13 -11.03 1.52 -15.74
N ILE A 14 -11.35 0.54 -14.88
CA ILE A 14 -10.37 -0.48 -14.46
C ILE A 14 -10.23 -1.48 -15.62
N GLU A 15 -9.09 -1.44 -16.31
CA GLU A 15 -8.83 -2.33 -17.44
C GLU A 15 -8.44 -3.75 -17.00
N SER A 16 -7.74 -3.87 -15.87
CA SER A 16 -7.39 -5.17 -15.28
C SER A 16 -7.15 -5.04 -13.78
N SER A 17 -7.39 -6.13 -13.06
CA SER A 17 -7.01 -6.31 -11.67
C SER A 17 -6.20 -7.59 -11.56
N LYS A 18 -5.07 -7.55 -10.85
CA LYS A 18 -4.20 -8.69 -10.64
C LYS A 18 -3.94 -8.85 -9.15
N GLU A 19 -4.01 -10.07 -8.67
CA GLU A 19 -3.58 -10.41 -7.33
C GLU A 19 -2.07 -10.14 -7.18
N THR A 20 -1.66 -9.78 -5.97
CA THR A 20 -0.27 -9.49 -5.65
C THR A 20 0.13 -10.20 -4.36
N SER A 21 1.40 -10.58 -4.26
CA SER A 21 1.90 -11.22 -3.05
C SER A 21 2.06 -10.19 -1.92
N ILE A 22 2.03 -10.66 -0.67
CA ILE A 22 2.26 -9.81 0.52
C ILE A 22 3.61 -9.07 0.42
N SER A 23 4.65 -9.73 -0.10
CA SER A 23 5.96 -9.09 -0.26
C SER A 23 5.94 -7.94 -1.26
N ASN A 24 5.22 -8.12 -2.38
CA ASN A 24 5.08 -7.07 -3.39
C ASN A 24 4.22 -5.92 -2.88
N ALA A 25 3.08 -6.21 -2.23
CA ALA A 25 2.22 -5.21 -1.61
C ALA A 25 2.98 -4.35 -0.57
N THR A 26 3.77 -5.01 0.30
CA THR A 26 4.62 -4.31 1.29
C THR A 26 5.60 -3.36 0.60
N SER A 27 6.27 -3.82 -0.45
CA SER A 27 7.29 -3.03 -1.17
C SER A 27 6.67 -1.86 -1.92
N PHE A 28 5.48 -2.03 -2.50
CA PHE A 28 4.74 -0.94 -3.14
C PHE A 28 4.33 0.14 -2.14
N LEU A 29 3.79 -0.25 -0.98
CA LEU A 29 3.40 0.69 0.07
C LEU A 29 4.60 1.43 0.65
N ASP A 30 5.72 0.75 0.87
CA ASP A 30 6.96 1.38 1.34
C ASP A 30 7.44 2.46 0.37
N LYS A 31 7.52 2.12 -0.92
CA LYS A 31 7.89 3.08 -1.97
C LYS A 31 6.91 4.25 -2.04
N PHE A 32 5.61 3.96 -1.99
CA PHE A 32 4.56 4.98 -2.06
C PHE A 32 4.58 5.94 -0.88
N LEU A 33 4.84 5.46 0.34
CA LEU A 33 4.96 6.30 1.53
C LEU A 33 6.26 7.12 1.52
N HIS A 34 7.37 6.57 1.01
CA HIS A 34 8.65 7.27 0.93
C HIS A 34 8.70 8.33 -0.19
N GLU A 35 8.15 8.02 -1.37
CA GLU A 35 8.17 8.92 -2.54
C GLU A 35 6.94 9.85 -2.58
N GLY A 36 5.83 9.44 -1.97
CA GLY A 36 4.55 10.14 -1.95
C GLY A 36 4.47 11.30 -0.96
N VAL A 37 5.41 12.25 -1.04
CA VAL A 37 5.40 13.51 -0.27
C VAL A 37 4.06 14.25 -0.42
N ALA A 38 3.40 14.11 -1.58
CA ALA A 38 2.11 14.72 -1.87
C ALA A 38 0.94 14.20 -1.01
N ILE A 39 0.98 12.97 -0.49
CA ILE A 39 -0.12 12.39 0.30
C ILE A 39 -0.05 12.84 1.75
N HIS A 40 1.18 12.95 2.29
CA HIS A 40 1.42 13.60 3.57
C HIS A 40 0.98 15.07 3.54
N ALA A 41 1.13 15.76 2.42
CA ALA A 41 0.72 17.17 2.30
C ALA A 41 -0.79 17.34 2.04
N ALA A 42 -1.45 16.39 1.37
CA ALA A 42 -2.83 16.54 0.90
C ALA A 42 -3.89 15.87 1.80
N ASN A 43 -3.55 14.79 2.53
CA ASN A 43 -4.51 14.09 3.40
C ASN A 43 -3.82 13.21 4.48
N ASN A 44 -3.58 13.80 5.66
CA ASN A 44 -2.93 13.14 6.80
C ASN A 44 -3.62 11.86 7.27
N THR A 45 -4.95 11.79 7.17
CA THR A 45 -5.72 10.62 7.62
C THR A 45 -5.44 9.40 6.75
N VAL A 46 -5.42 9.58 5.42
CA VAL A 46 -5.12 8.51 4.47
C VAL A 46 -3.68 8.04 4.62
N ALA A 47 -2.73 8.96 4.82
CA ALA A 47 -1.34 8.60 5.10
C ALA A 47 -1.21 7.72 6.35
N ALA A 48 -1.88 8.09 7.45
CA ALA A 48 -1.87 7.32 8.69
C ALA A 48 -2.43 5.91 8.50
N GLN A 49 -3.54 5.76 7.77
CA GLN A 49 -4.14 4.46 7.44
C GLN A 49 -3.17 3.58 6.63
N LEU A 50 -2.49 4.16 5.63
CA LEU A 50 -1.51 3.44 4.82
C LEU A 50 -0.27 3.04 5.63
N HIS A 51 0.16 3.87 6.58
CA HIS A 51 1.22 3.51 7.51
C HIS A 51 0.83 2.32 8.39
N GLN A 52 -0.39 2.31 8.95
CA GLN A 52 -0.89 1.18 9.74
C GLN A 52 -0.96 -0.10 8.91
N LEU A 53 -1.46 -0.01 7.67
CA LEU A 53 -1.49 -1.13 6.73
C LEU A 53 -0.08 -1.67 6.43
N HIS A 54 0.88 -0.78 6.17
CA HIS A 54 2.27 -1.17 5.91
C HIS A 54 2.88 -1.93 7.11
N GLN A 55 2.61 -1.50 8.34
CA GLN A 55 3.08 -2.22 9.53
C GLN A 55 2.47 -3.63 9.61
N GLY A 56 1.15 -3.75 9.43
CA GLY A 56 0.49 -5.06 9.45
C GLY A 56 1.03 -6.02 8.39
N LEU A 57 1.32 -5.54 7.18
CA LEU A 57 1.91 -6.37 6.13
C LEU A 57 3.35 -6.80 6.44
N LYS A 58 4.15 -5.94 7.10
CA LYS A 58 5.50 -6.32 7.56
C LYS A 58 5.44 -7.41 8.63
N GLU A 59 4.49 -7.33 9.55
CA GLU A 59 4.28 -8.37 10.56
C GLU A 59 3.86 -9.69 9.93
N GLU A 60 2.94 -9.65 8.96
CA GLU A 60 2.48 -10.86 8.29
C GLU A 60 3.59 -11.51 7.44
N LYS A 61 4.38 -10.68 6.74
CA LYS A 61 5.58 -11.14 6.03
C LYS A 61 6.58 -11.84 6.97
N LYS A 62 6.72 -11.36 8.21
CA LYS A 62 7.57 -12.01 9.23
C LYS A 62 6.97 -13.33 9.69
N ARG A 63 5.67 -13.38 9.97
CA ARG A 63 4.95 -14.61 10.37
C ARG A 63 5.04 -15.70 9.32
N ALA A 64 4.85 -15.35 8.05
CA ALA A 64 4.97 -16.28 6.93
C ALA A 64 6.38 -16.90 6.81
N ARG A 65 7.43 -16.13 7.09
CA ARG A 65 8.82 -16.62 7.14
C ARG A 65 9.12 -17.48 8.37
N GLY A 66 8.48 -17.16 9.49
CA GLY A 66 8.63 -17.92 10.74
C GLY A 66 8.04 -19.32 10.67
N HIS A 67 6.90 -19.50 9.99
CA HIS A 67 6.29 -20.82 9.80
C HIS A 67 7.17 -21.78 8.98
N THR A 68 7.83 -21.28 7.93
CA THR A 68 8.70 -22.12 7.10
C THR A 68 9.92 -22.64 7.85
N ALA A 69 10.41 -21.92 8.87
CA ALA A 69 11.58 -22.29 9.66
C ALA A 69 11.30 -23.35 10.75
N VAL A 70 10.03 -23.55 11.11
CA VAL A 70 9.64 -24.55 12.12
C VAL A 70 9.46 -25.93 11.49
N GLU A 71 8.94 -26.03 10.27
CA GLU A 71 8.77 -27.31 9.56
C GLU A 71 10.10 -27.94 9.10
N THR A 72 11.19 -27.16 8.93
CA THR A 72 12.48 -27.71 8.47
C THR A 72 13.36 -28.28 9.59
N LYS A 73 12.93 -28.21 10.86
CA LYS A 73 13.67 -28.74 12.01
C LYS A 73 13.18 -30.10 12.51
N GLU A 74 12.15 -30.67 11.90
CA GLU A 74 11.58 -31.97 12.27
C GLU A 74 11.88 -33.09 11.25
N PHE A 75 13.05 -33.03 10.59
CA PHE A 75 13.59 -34.15 9.81
C PHE A 75 15.08 -34.34 10.08
#